data_AF-A0A975EBI4-F1
#
_entry.id   AF-A0A975EBI4-F1
#
_cell.length_a   1.000
_cell.length_b   1.000
_cell.length_c   1.000
_cell.angle_alpha   90.00
_cell.angle_beta   90.00
_cell.angle_gamma   90.00
#
_symmetry.space_group_name_H-M   'P 1'
#
loop_
_entity.id
_entity.type
_entity.pdbx_description
1 polymer ?
#
loop_
_entity_poly.entity_id
_entity_poly.type
_entity_poly.pdbx_seq_one_letter_code
_entity_poly.pdbx_strand_id
1 'polypeptide(L)'
;MRQPSPGFGLGLRTQHYADFLAAKQPLDWLEIITDNFLVDGGKPLVMLDTIRRDYPMAMHGVAMSIGAAGGVDLDYLRKVKALADRIEPLWVSDHLCWTGPGPEQLHDLYPMPYTDAAARHVVEQIQRAQDVLQRQLVLENVSSYIDFQHNAASEWQFLAHIAQQADCLLLVDVNNIYVSSVNHGFDPLDYLNALPAQRVQQMHLAGHSDCGSYIVDTHDHPVVQPVWDLYAEACKRFGPVATMIERDDNIPPLQTLITELQVARSIAEPIWTERAAANAAPPAAYAHDTSRGTAWTHTAPHAPALPQVQRRLADYILDRPSTDEEAASTGVASLVRERQGVDSAQRLGIYHNAYRVRLADVLADSFAKTCLYMGSDTFAEHATAFAVAHPPMARSLSRYGADLPAFLAGLYPDNPELHELAQLDWDLRTRFDGADVPALDPDTAQAAADGQAPAWLGWPTPLHPSLVLRSIRTNVAQLWRAMDADTDVPPAQQWAEERFLAVWRKGLQPHFQSMDADEAAFLRCLQAGQSVDQAATALAGTAVLPDPQRLGGWLQAWLNDGVLRLQKT
;
A
#
# COMPACT_ATOMS: atom_id res chain seq x y z
N MET A 1 -21.45 13.03 -12.60
CA MET A 1 -20.98 14.34 -13.11
C MET A 1 -19.80 14.75 -12.25
N ARG A 2 -18.73 15.33 -12.82
CA ARG A 2 -17.56 15.75 -12.03
C ARG A 2 -17.95 16.78 -10.96
N GLN A 3 -17.34 16.68 -9.79
CA GLN A 3 -17.47 17.63 -8.68
C GLN A 3 -16.60 18.88 -8.93
N PRO A 4 -16.93 20.03 -8.31
CA PRO A 4 -16.07 21.21 -8.35
C PRO A 4 -14.66 20.91 -7.83
N SER A 5 -13.64 21.52 -8.43
CA SER A 5 -12.26 21.34 -7.99
C SER A 5 -12.08 21.91 -6.56
N PRO A 6 -11.53 21.13 -5.62
CA PRO A 6 -11.09 21.64 -4.32
C PRO A 6 -9.79 22.45 -4.42
N GLY A 7 -9.15 22.52 -5.59
CA GLY A 7 -7.86 23.20 -5.79
C GLY A 7 -6.69 22.22 -5.79
N PHE A 8 -5.66 22.52 -5.00
CA PHE A 8 -4.35 21.89 -5.06
C PHE A 8 -4.05 21.08 -3.80
N GLY A 9 -3.66 19.82 -3.97
CA GLY A 9 -3.42 18.88 -2.88
C GLY A 9 -2.05 18.23 -2.92
N LEU A 10 -1.78 17.40 -1.90
CA LEU A 10 -0.60 16.54 -1.81
C LEU A 10 -0.99 15.14 -1.35
N GLY A 11 -0.21 14.14 -1.74
CA GLY A 11 -0.24 12.82 -1.10
C GLY A 11 0.16 12.90 0.37
N LEU A 12 -0.65 12.34 1.26
CA LEU A 12 -0.34 12.20 2.67
C LEU A 12 0.64 11.02 2.86
N ARG A 13 1.85 11.32 3.32
CA ARG A 13 2.91 10.34 3.59
C ARG A 13 3.31 10.36 5.07
N THR A 14 3.73 9.22 5.60
CA THR A 14 4.02 9.06 7.05
C THR A 14 5.14 9.98 7.53
N GLN A 15 6.09 10.29 6.65
CA GLN A 15 7.21 11.21 6.88
C GLN A 15 6.75 12.63 7.24
N HIS A 16 5.57 13.05 6.77
CA HIS A 16 5.04 14.41 6.98
C HIS A 16 4.00 14.48 8.09
N TYR A 17 3.67 13.38 8.78
CA TYR A 17 2.65 13.39 9.84
C TYR A 17 2.97 14.39 10.95
N ALA A 18 4.24 14.48 11.35
CA ALA A 18 4.67 15.43 12.36
C ALA A 18 4.38 16.89 11.94
N ASP A 19 4.60 17.23 10.67
CA ASP A 19 4.36 18.57 10.14
C ASP A 19 2.85 18.92 10.14
N PHE A 20 2.00 17.98 9.72
CA PHE A 20 0.55 18.16 9.72
C PHE A 20 -0.06 18.23 11.12
N LEU A 21 0.52 17.52 12.10
CA LEU A 21 0.09 17.59 13.50
C LEU A 21 0.59 18.86 14.21
N ALA A 22 1.74 19.39 13.80
CA ALA A 22 2.32 20.57 14.40
C ALA A 22 1.57 21.85 13.99
N ALA A 23 1.18 21.97 12.72
CA ALA A 23 0.47 23.14 12.20
C ALA A 23 -0.31 22.85 10.90
N LYS A 24 -1.30 23.70 10.63
CA LYS A 24 -2.02 23.68 9.34
C LYS A 24 -1.10 24.19 8.20
N GLN A 25 -1.07 23.44 7.11
CA GLN A 25 -0.24 23.60 5.93
C GLN A 25 -1.04 24.30 4.80
N PRO A 26 -0.38 25.08 3.94
CA PRO A 26 -1.03 25.91 2.91
C PRO A 26 -1.41 25.11 1.65
N LEU A 27 -2.27 24.10 1.80
CA LEU A 27 -2.82 23.27 0.73
C LEU A 27 -4.31 23.00 0.95
N ASP A 28 -5.02 22.64 -0.10
CA ASP A 28 -6.49 22.66 -0.10
C ASP A 28 -7.10 21.29 0.27
N TRP A 29 -6.42 20.19 -0.03
CA TRP A 29 -6.87 18.81 0.25
C TRP A 29 -5.70 17.82 0.26
N LEU A 30 -5.91 16.63 0.82
CA LEU A 30 -4.92 15.56 0.86
C LEU A 30 -5.42 14.31 0.15
N GLU A 31 -4.51 13.48 -0.35
CA GLU A 31 -4.85 12.13 -0.80
C GLU A 31 -4.17 11.07 0.05
N ILE A 32 -4.93 10.01 0.36
CA ILE A 32 -4.40 8.84 1.03
C ILE A 32 -4.28 7.67 0.06
N ILE A 33 -3.23 6.87 0.23
CA ILE A 33 -3.20 5.51 -0.35
C ILE A 33 -4.13 4.64 0.48
N THR A 34 -5.28 4.32 -0.09
CA THR A 34 -6.39 3.58 0.53
C THR A 34 -5.91 2.33 1.25
N ASP A 35 -5.06 1.56 0.58
CA ASP A 35 -4.56 0.26 1.03
C ASP A 35 -3.75 0.32 2.34
N ASN A 36 -3.09 1.45 2.60
CA ASN A 36 -2.31 1.67 3.83
C ASN A 36 -3.20 1.82 5.08
N PHE A 37 -4.50 2.05 4.90
CA PHE A 37 -5.46 2.25 5.97
C PHE A 37 -6.51 1.13 6.06
N LEU A 38 -6.39 0.06 5.26
CA LEU A 38 -7.21 -1.15 5.37
C LEU A 38 -6.70 -2.10 6.47
N VAL A 39 -6.46 -1.54 7.66
CA VAL A 39 -5.93 -2.22 8.86
C VAL A 39 -6.98 -2.32 9.96
N ASP A 40 -6.76 -3.22 10.92
CA ASP A 40 -7.71 -3.45 12.02
C ASP A 40 -7.72 -2.31 13.05
N GLY A 41 -6.64 -1.53 13.14
CA GLY A 41 -6.48 -0.49 14.14
C GLY A 41 -5.12 0.19 14.13
N GLY A 42 -4.82 0.88 15.22
CA GLY A 42 -3.50 1.37 15.55
C GLY A 42 -3.15 2.73 14.97
N LYS A 43 -1.84 3.02 14.99
CA LYS A 43 -1.31 4.34 14.67
C LYS A 43 -1.80 4.87 13.32
N PRO A 44 -1.89 4.07 12.22
CA PRO A 44 -2.37 4.58 10.94
C PRO A 44 -3.75 5.24 11.02
N LEU A 45 -4.75 4.57 11.63
CA LEU A 45 -6.11 5.09 11.73
C LEU A 45 -6.23 6.29 12.69
N VAL A 46 -5.46 6.31 13.77
CA VAL A 46 -5.42 7.47 14.69
C VAL A 46 -4.87 8.71 13.98
N MET A 47 -3.79 8.55 13.20
CA MET A 47 -3.21 9.66 12.44
C MET A 47 -4.17 10.15 11.36
N LEU A 48 -4.82 9.21 10.64
CA LEU A 48 -5.82 9.52 9.63
C LEU A 48 -6.97 10.36 10.21
N ASP A 49 -7.60 9.89 11.29
CA ASP A 49 -8.71 10.60 11.94
C ASP A 49 -8.31 11.97 12.46
N THR A 50 -7.07 12.12 12.92
CA THR A 50 -6.57 13.38 13.47
C THR A 50 -6.39 14.40 12.34
N ILE A 51 -5.69 14.02 11.27
CA ILE A 51 -5.39 14.91 10.14
C ILE A 51 -6.66 15.22 9.33
N ARG A 52 -7.57 14.24 9.18
CA ARG A 52 -8.85 14.41 8.45
C ARG A 52 -9.75 15.50 9.02
N ARG A 53 -9.58 15.89 10.29
CA ARG A 53 -10.33 17.00 10.90
C ARG A 53 -10.03 18.34 10.24
N ASP A 54 -8.81 18.51 9.73
CA ASP A 54 -8.33 19.79 9.20
C ASP A 54 -8.31 19.88 7.67
N TYR A 55 -8.31 18.72 6.98
CA TYR A 55 -8.23 18.61 5.53
C TYR A 55 -9.31 17.68 4.95
N PRO A 56 -10.01 18.10 3.89
CA PRO A 56 -10.70 17.16 3.01
C PRO A 56 -9.72 16.14 2.43
N MET A 57 -10.16 14.91 2.24
CA MET A 57 -9.32 13.83 1.72
C MET A 57 -9.93 13.15 0.51
N ALA A 58 -9.11 12.81 -0.49
CA ALA A 58 -9.44 11.81 -1.49
C ALA A 58 -8.85 10.45 -1.10
N MET A 59 -9.48 9.40 -1.59
CA MET A 59 -8.96 8.04 -1.49
C MET A 59 -8.45 7.60 -2.85
N HIS A 60 -7.22 7.09 -2.89
CA HIS A 60 -6.63 6.53 -4.09
C HIS A 60 -6.07 5.15 -3.77
N GLY A 61 -6.55 4.13 -4.48
CA GLY A 61 -6.17 2.74 -4.26
C GLY A 61 -5.17 2.24 -5.28
N VAL A 62 -4.33 1.29 -4.85
CA VAL A 62 -3.32 0.62 -5.69
C VAL A 62 -3.61 -0.87 -5.84
N ALA A 63 -4.69 -1.36 -5.21
CA ALA A 63 -4.97 -2.78 -5.15
C ALA A 63 -6.42 -3.16 -5.46
N MET A 64 -7.28 -2.31 -6.04
CA MET A 64 -8.63 -2.77 -6.45
C MET A 64 -8.57 -3.75 -7.62
N SER A 65 -7.59 -3.60 -8.52
CA SER A 65 -7.35 -4.54 -9.63
C SER A 65 -8.60 -4.69 -10.51
N ILE A 66 -9.17 -3.56 -10.92
CA ILE A 66 -10.47 -3.50 -11.63
C ILE A 66 -10.46 -4.33 -12.93
N GLY A 67 -9.29 -4.46 -13.54
CA GLY A 67 -9.05 -5.24 -14.75
C GLY A 67 -8.76 -6.72 -14.52
N ALA A 68 -8.68 -7.22 -13.28
CA ALA A 68 -8.41 -8.62 -13.01
C ALA A 68 -9.46 -9.53 -13.67
N ALA A 69 -9.02 -10.59 -14.35
CA ALA A 69 -9.91 -11.51 -15.07
C ALA A 69 -10.91 -12.22 -14.15
N GLY A 70 -10.56 -12.44 -12.88
CA GLY A 70 -11.45 -12.98 -11.86
C GLY A 70 -12.52 -12.00 -11.35
N GLY A 71 -12.46 -10.73 -11.77
CA GLY A 71 -13.32 -9.66 -11.31
C GLY A 71 -12.89 -9.05 -9.97
N VAL A 72 -13.64 -8.04 -9.53
CA VAL A 72 -13.35 -7.32 -8.28
C VAL A 72 -13.60 -8.17 -7.04
N ASP A 73 -12.73 -8.02 -6.05
CA ASP A 73 -12.84 -8.69 -4.75
C ASP A 73 -13.84 -7.94 -3.84
N LEU A 74 -14.94 -8.61 -3.52
CA LEU A 74 -16.00 -8.01 -2.74
C LEU A 74 -15.64 -7.82 -1.26
N ASP A 75 -14.76 -8.65 -0.69
CA ASP A 75 -14.34 -8.51 0.71
C ASP A 75 -13.40 -7.30 0.84
N TYR A 76 -12.49 -7.12 -0.12
CA TYR A 76 -11.69 -5.91 -0.27
C TYR A 76 -12.57 -4.66 -0.42
N LEU A 77 -13.53 -4.67 -1.36
CA LEU A 77 -14.42 -3.52 -1.58
C LEU A 77 -15.26 -3.16 -0.35
N ARG A 78 -15.65 -4.13 0.49
CA ARG A 78 -16.33 -3.85 1.76
C ARG A 78 -15.41 -3.14 2.76
N LYS A 79 -14.12 -3.48 2.79
CA LYS A 79 -13.12 -2.74 3.61
C LYS A 79 -12.92 -1.33 3.10
N VAL A 80 -12.77 -1.15 1.78
CA VAL A 80 -12.70 0.19 1.15
C VAL A 80 -13.96 1.00 1.47
N LYS A 81 -15.16 0.40 1.36
CA LYS A 81 -16.41 1.06 1.75
C LYS A 81 -16.41 1.47 3.22
N ALA A 82 -16.01 0.59 4.14
CA ALA A 82 -15.97 0.91 5.55
C ALA A 82 -15.02 2.09 5.84
N LEU A 83 -13.87 2.14 5.18
CA LEU A 83 -12.94 3.27 5.28
C LEU A 83 -13.54 4.55 4.67
N ALA A 84 -14.15 4.46 3.50
CA ALA A 84 -14.80 5.59 2.85
C ALA A 84 -15.98 6.14 3.67
N ASP A 85 -16.73 5.27 4.37
CA ASP A 85 -17.79 5.67 5.27
C ASP A 85 -17.24 6.31 6.56
N ARG A 86 -16.02 5.94 6.99
CA ARG A 86 -15.33 6.56 8.13
C ARG A 86 -14.83 7.97 7.82
N ILE A 87 -14.19 8.17 6.67
CA ILE A 87 -13.50 9.44 6.37
C ILE A 87 -14.26 10.36 5.43
N GLU A 88 -15.37 9.91 4.83
CA GLU A 88 -16.19 10.69 3.91
C GLU A 88 -15.33 11.40 2.84
N PRO A 89 -14.66 10.64 1.95
CA PRO A 89 -13.70 11.21 1.02
C PRO A 89 -14.40 12.03 -0.06
N LEU A 90 -13.68 12.97 -0.68
CA LEU A 90 -14.13 13.72 -1.85
C LEU A 90 -14.56 12.77 -2.98
N TRP A 91 -13.75 11.73 -3.21
CA TRP A 91 -14.04 10.62 -4.11
C TRP A 91 -13.15 9.42 -3.77
N VAL A 92 -13.47 8.27 -4.37
CA VAL A 92 -12.66 7.05 -4.32
C VAL A 92 -12.14 6.80 -5.72
N SER A 93 -10.82 6.70 -5.84
CA SER A 93 -10.12 6.43 -7.08
C SER A 93 -9.26 5.17 -7.00
N ASP A 94 -8.97 4.57 -8.15
CA ASP A 94 -8.03 3.46 -8.30
C ASP A 94 -7.58 3.40 -9.77
N HIS A 95 -6.69 2.47 -10.09
CA HIS A 95 -6.08 2.37 -11.41
C HIS A 95 -6.89 1.52 -12.38
N LEU A 96 -6.87 1.89 -13.66
CA LEU A 96 -7.41 1.07 -14.75
C LEU A 96 -6.43 -0.05 -15.14
N CYS A 97 -6.11 -0.93 -14.19
CA CYS A 97 -5.12 -1.98 -14.35
C CYS A 97 -5.58 -3.30 -13.74
N TRP A 98 -4.72 -4.30 -13.81
CA TRP A 98 -4.77 -5.47 -12.95
C TRP A 98 -3.47 -5.58 -12.17
N THR A 99 -3.51 -6.25 -11.03
CA THR A 99 -2.40 -6.37 -10.06
C THR A 99 -2.03 -7.82 -9.75
N GLY A 100 -2.77 -8.79 -10.30
CA GLY A 100 -2.52 -10.22 -10.17
C GLY A 100 -3.57 -11.07 -10.92
N PRO A 101 -3.22 -12.28 -11.41
CA PRO A 101 -4.10 -13.08 -12.27
C PRO A 101 -5.10 -13.97 -11.51
N GLY A 102 -5.08 -13.99 -10.17
CA GLY A 102 -5.83 -14.96 -9.38
C GLY A 102 -5.46 -14.92 -7.89
N PRO A 103 -5.02 -16.04 -7.27
CA PRO A 103 -4.64 -16.04 -5.85
C PRO A 103 -3.43 -15.14 -5.58
N GLU A 104 -2.49 -15.05 -6.54
CA GLU A 104 -1.32 -14.18 -6.41
C GLU A 104 -1.69 -12.71 -6.65
N GLN A 105 -1.18 -11.85 -5.78
CA GLN A 105 -1.21 -10.39 -5.88
C GLN A 105 0.24 -9.94 -6.11
N LEU A 106 0.56 -9.46 -7.30
CA LEU A 106 1.94 -9.13 -7.67
C LEU A 106 2.32 -7.68 -7.31
N HIS A 107 1.36 -6.87 -6.86
CA HIS A 107 1.56 -5.50 -6.34
C HIS A 107 2.26 -4.53 -7.29
N ASP A 108 1.94 -4.65 -8.58
CA ASP A 108 2.31 -3.70 -9.62
C ASP A 108 1.08 -3.40 -10.50
N LEU A 109 1.15 -2.34 -11.30
CA LEU A 109 0.04 -1.82 -12.10
C LEU A 109 0.16 -2.30 -13.55
N TYR A 110 -0.33 -3.51 -13.84
CA TYR A 110 -0.18 -4.07 -15.17
C TYR A 110 -1.22 -3.53 -16.16
N PRO A 111 -0.79 -3.13 -17.38
CA PRO A 111 -1.68 -2.55 -18.36
C PRO A 111 -2.70 -3.56 -18.88
N MET A 112 -3.86 -3.05 -19.29
CA MET A 112 -4.91 -3.84 -19.91
C MET A 112 -4.64 -4.03 -21.42
N PRO A 113 -4.99 -5.18 -22.01
CA PRO A 113 -5.13 -5.27 -23.45
C PRO A 113 -6.37 -4.49 -23.90
N TYR A 114 -6.20 -3.53 -24.81
CA TYR A 114 -7.25 -2.63 -25.32
C TYR A 114 -8.13 -3.33 -26.35
N THR A 115 -8.88 -4.34 -25.91
CA THR A 115 -9.78 -5.18 -26.72
C THR A 115 -11.24 -5.01 -26.27
N ASP A 116 -12.20 -5.34 -27.15
CA ASP A 116 -13.63 -5.26 -26.83
C ASP A 116 -14.02 -6.15 -25.64
N ALA A 117 -13.37 -7.31 -25.53
CA ALA A 117 -13.62 -8.24 -24.45
C ALA A 117 -13.14 -7.67 -23.11
N ALA A 118 -11.94 -7.07 -23.09
CA ALA A 118 -11.42 -6.41 -21.90
C ALA A 118 -12.25 -5.17 -21.53
N ALA A 119 -12.66 -4.36 -22.50
CA ALA A 119 -13.50 -3.18 -22.27
C ALA A 119 -14.83 -3.56 -21.60
N ARG A 120 -15.55 -4.55 -22.14
CA ARG A 120 -16.81 -5.03 -21.55
C ARG A 120 -16.60 -5.57 -20.13
N HIS A 121 -15.56 -6.38 -19.92
CA HIS A 121 -15.24 -6.91 -18.60
C HIS A 121 -14.97 -5.80 -17.58
N VAL A 122 -14.13 -4.82 -17.93
CA VAL A 122 -13.80 -3.70 -17.04
C VAL A 122 -15.02 -2.84 -16.75
N VAL A 123 -15.87 -2.55 -17.74
CA VAL A 123 -17.13 -1.82 -17.53
C VAL A 123 -18.03 -2.55 -16.51
N GLU A 124 -18.20 -3.86 -16.64
CA GLU A 124 -18.97 -4.67 -15.69
C GLU A 124 -18.35 -4.63 -14.28
N GLN A 125 -17.01 -4.71 -14.17
CA GLN A 125 -16.33 -4.67 -12.88
C GLN A 125 -16.43 -3.30 -12.20
N ILE A 126 -16.33 -2.20 -12.97
CA ILE A 126 -16.51 -0.84 -12.45
C ILE A 126 -17.92 -0.68 -11.92
N GLN A 127 -18.93 -1.10 -12.68
CA GLN A 127 -20.33 -1.03 -12.25
C GLN A 127 -20.54 -1.81 -10.95
N ARG A 128 -19.99 -3.03 -10.84
CA ARG A 128 -20.04 -3.84 -9.62
C ARG A 128 -19.32 -3.17 -8.44
N ALA A 129 -18.17 -2.55 -8.66
CA ALA A 129 -17.44 -1.83 -7.62
C ALA A 129 -18.23 -0.60 -7.15
N GLN A 130 -18.78 0.19 -8.07
CA GLN A 130 -19.64 1.33 -7.76
C GLN A 130 -20.90 0.89 -7.00
N ASP A 131 -21.50 -0.25 -7.34
CA ASP A 131 -22.64 -0.83 -6.62
C ASP A 131 -22.27 -1.22 -5.18
N VAL A 132 -21.07 -1.77 -4.93
CA VAL A 132 -20.66 -2.07 -3.55
C VAL A 132 -20.34 -0.79 -2.79
N LEU A 133 -19.56 0.11 -3.38
CA LEU A 133 -19.08 1.34 -2.75
C LEU A 133 -20.19 2.38 -2.59
N GLN A 134 -21.26 2.27 -3.37
CA GLN A 134 -22.39 3.20 -3.48
C GLN A 134 -21.96 4.62 -3.88
N ARG A 135 -20.95 4.71 -4.75
CA ARG A 135 -20.29 5.95 -5.17
C ARG A 135 -19.80 5.83 -6.61
N GLN A 136 -19.77 6.94 -7.35
CA GLN A 136 -19.13 7.01 -8.67
C GLN A 136 -17.60 6.94 -8.48
N LEU A 137 -16.95 6.01 -9.18
CA LEU A 137 -15.50 5.83 -9.12
C LEU A 137 -14.79 6.84 -10.02
N VAL A 138 -13.54 7.13 -9.66
CA VAL A 138 -12.58 7.85 -10.50
C VAL A 138 -11.49 6.84 -10.90
N LEU A 139 -11.21 6.69 -12.19
CA LEU A 139 -10.21 5.72 -12.66
C LEU A 139 -9.01 6.41 -13.28
N GLU A 140 -7.84 5.93 -12.91
CA GLU A 140 -6.56 6.47 -13.35
C GLU A 140 -5.97 5.73 -14.55
N ASN A 141 -5.34 6.50 -15.45
CA ASN A 141 -4.47 5.95 -16.48
C ASN A 141 -3.10 5.57 -15.91
N VAL A 142 -2.62 4.38 -16.23
CA VAL A 142 -1.31 3.90 -15.81
C VAL A 142 -0.24 4.23 -16.85
N SER A 143 1.02 4.31 -16.42
CA SER A 143 2.14 4.18 -17.34
C SER A 143 2.20 2.74 -17.90
N SER A 144 2.70 2.59 -19.12
CA SER A 144 2.89 1.25 -19.70
C SER A 144 4.18 1.13 -20.51
N TYR A 145 4.80 -0.04 -20.44
CA TYR A 145 6.02 -0.36 -21.19
C TYR A 145 5.79 -1.35 -22.34
N ILE A 146 4.60 -1.96 -22.40
CA ILE A 146 4.23 -2.95 -23.41
C ILE A 146 3.01 -2.48 -24.20
N ASP A 147 2.99 -2.80 -25.49
CA ASP A 147 1.84 -2.60 -26.38
C ASP A 147 1.38 -3.98 -26.85
N PHE A 148 0.12 -4.34 -26.62
CA PHE A 148 -0.36 -5.67 -26.98
C PHE A 148 -0.63 -5.77 -28.50
N GLN A 149 -0.23 -6.89 -29.11
CA GLN A 149 -0.41 -7.15 -30.54
C GLN A 149 -1.89 -7.06 -30.98
N HIS A 150 -2.81 -7.38 -30.07
CA HIS A 150 -4.25 -7.41 -30.32
C HIS A 150 -4.99 -6.15 -29.88
N ASN A 151 -4.29 -5.08 -29.48
CA ASN A 151 -4.92 -3.79 -29.20
C ASN A 151 -5.73 -3.32 -30.42
N ALA A 152 -7.01 -3.05 -30.20
CA ALA A 152 -7.96 -2.60 -31.22
C ALA A 152 -8.16 -1.08 -31.21
N ALA A 153 -7.61 -0.40 -30.19
CA ALA A 153 -7.70 1.04 -29.99
C ALA A 153 -6.45 1.56 -29.29
N SER A 154 -6.30 2.88 -29.28
CA SER A 154 -5.38 3.57 -28.37
C SER A 154 -5.89 3.52 -26.92
N GLU A 155 -5.00 3.77 -25.98
CA GLU A 155 -5.34 3.82 -24.55
C GLU A 155 -6.40 4.89 -24.23
N TRP A 156 -6.26 6.10 -24.78
CA TRP A 156 -7.22 7.18 -24.54
C TRP A 156 -8.60 6.89 -25.14
N GLN A 157 -8.67 6.15 -26.26
CA GLN A 157 -9.95 5.66 -26.78
C GLN A 157 -10.56 4.61 -25.86
N PHE A 158 -9.75 3.70 -25.29
CA PHE A 158 -10.19 2.70 -24.33
C PHE A 158 -10.73 3.35 -23.04
N LEU A 159 -9.99 4.31 -22.47
CA LEU A 159 -10.39 5.09 -21.29
C LEU A 159 -11.67 5.89 -21.54
N ALA A 160 -11.75 6.63 -22.65
CA ALA A 160 -12.94 7.42 -22.98
C ALA A 160 -14.18 6.52 -23.14
N HIS A 161 -14.02 5.36 -23.78
CA HIS A 161 -15.08 4.37 -23.92
C HIS A 161 -15.53 3.84 -22.55
N ILE A 162 -14.60 3.38 -21.71
CA ILE A 162 -14.91 2.84 -20.38
C ILE A 162 -15.58 3.89 -19.51
N ALA A 163 -15.05 5.11 -19.45
CA ALA A 163 -15.61 6.18 -18.65
C ALA A 163 -17.04 6.52 -19.06
N GLN A 164 -17.34 6.44 -20.36
CA GLN A 164 -18.70 6.63 -20.86
C GLN A 164 -19.64 5.47 -20.54
N GLN A 165 -19.21 4.22 -20.74
CA GLN A 165 -20.07 3.04 -20.58
C GLN A 165 -20.31 2.64 -19.12
N ALA A 166 -19.30 2.78 -18.26
CA ALA A 166 -19.39 2.48 -16.83
C ALA A 166 -19.96 3.64 -16.00
N ASP A 167 -20.16 4.80 -16.64
CA ASP A 167 -20.41 6.08 -15.99
C ASP A 167 -19.47 6.32 -14.80
N CYS A 168 -18.16 6.31 -15.07
CA CYS A 168 -17.15 6.69 -14.09
C CYS A 168 -16.45 8.00 -14.50
N LEU A 169 -15.64 8.52 -13.59
CA LEU A 169 -14.79 9.69 -13.82
C LEU A 169 -13.35 9.25 -14.06
N LEU A 170 -12.50 10.20 -14.44
CA LEU A 170 -11.09 9.97 -14.76
C LEU A 170 -10.19 10.78 -13.83
N LEU A 171 -9.15 10.11 -13.32
CA LEU A 171 -7.95 10.72 -12.80
C LEU A 171 -6.94 10.70 -13.94
N VAL A 172 -6.45 11.86 -14.34
CA VAL A 172 -5.48 11.96 -15.42
C VAL A 172 -4.10 12.20 -14.83
N ASP A 173 -3.30 11.15 -14.74
CA ASP A 173 -1.90 11.31 -14.43
C ASP A 173 -1.16 11.79 -15.68
N VAL A 174 -0.66 13.03 -15.60
CA VAL A 174 0.03 13.72 -16.68
C VAL A 174 1.45 13.15 -16.87
N ASN A 175 2.09 12.72 -15.79
CA ASN A 175 3.38 12.03 -15.83
C ASN A 175 3.25 10.69 -16.57
N ASN A 176 2.21 9.89 -16.28
CA ASN A 176 1.96 8.61 -16.95
C ASN A 176 1.73 8.76 -18.45
N ILE A 177 1.02 9.82 -18.87
CA ILE A 177 0.88 10.16 -20.29
C ILE A 177 2.25 10.46 -20.90
N TYR A 178 3.06 11.29 -20.24
CA TYR A 178 4.38 11.65 -20.74
C TYR A 178 5.31 10.42 -20.83
N VAL A 179 5.43 9.63 -19.77
CA VAL A 179 6.21 8.38 -19.71
C VAL A 179 5.80 7.44 -20.85
N SER A 180 4.50 7.20 -20.99
CA SER A 180 3.97 6.33 -22.05
C SER A 180 4.23 6.92 -23.45
N SER A 181 4.16 8.24 -23.62
CA SER A 181 4.41 8.91 -24.90
C SER A 181 5.85 8.73 -25.37
N VAL A 182 6.82 8.83 -24.44
CA VAL A 182 8.24 8.61 -24.73
C VAL A 182 8.50 7.14 -25.04
N ASN A 183 7.95 6.22 -24.24
CA ASN A 183 8.19 4.79 -24.39
C ASN A 183 7.52 4.18 -25.64
N HIS A 184 6.36 4.71 -26.06
CA HIS A 184 5.61 4.19 -27.21
C HIS A 184 5.74 5.04 -28.48
N GLY A 185 6.24 6.28 -28.37
CA GLY A 185 6.45 7.18 -29.50
C GLY A 185 5.17 7.78 -30.08
N PHE A 186 4.25 8.22 -29.21
CA PHE A 186 3.04 8.97 -29.63
C PHE A 186 3.08 10.42 -29.15
N ASP A 187 2.26 11.30 -29.72
CA ASP A 187 2.12 12.69 -29.25
C ASP A 187 1.21 12.73 -28.00
N PRO A 188 1.68 13.19 -26.83
CA PRO A 188 0.87 13.25 -25.62
C PRO A 188 -0.33 14.22 -25.73
N LEU A 189 -0.31 15.18 -26.66
CA LEU A 189 -1.45 16.08 -26.89
C LEU A 189 -2.63 15.37 -27.55
N ASP A 190 -2.38 14.36 -28.39
CA ASP A 190 -3.45 13.54 -28.98
C ASP A 190 -4.22 12.80 -27.87
N TYR A 191 -3.49 12.30 -26.86
CA TYR A 191 -4.05 11.68 -25.67
C TYR A 191 -4.98 12.67 -24.93
N LEU A 192 -4.47 13.83 -24.53
CA LEU A 192 -5.24 14.83 -23.76
C LEU A 192 -6.48 15.31 -24.51
N ASN A 193 -6.35 15.57 -25.81
CA ASN A 193 -7.44 16.10 -26.62
C ASN A 193 -8.59 15.10 -26.78
N ALA A 194 -8.27 13.80 -26.83
CA ALA A 194 -9.26 12.75 -26.99
C ALA A 194 -10.05 12.43 -25.71
N LEU A 195 -9.51 12.75 -24.53
CA LEU A 195 -10.20 12.48 -23.27
C LEU A 195 -11.47 13.36 -23.09
N PRO A 196 -12.55 12.80 -22.50
CA PRO A 196 -13.79 13.54 -22.23
C PRO A 196 -13.62 14.50 -21.04
N ALA A 197 -13.32 15.77 -21.31
CA ALA A 197 -13.03 16.79 -20.28
C ALA A 197 -14.04 16.87 -19.13
N GLN A 198 -15.33 16.67 -19.39
CA GLN A 198 -16.39 16.68 -18.39
C GLN A 198 -16.34 15.51 -17.40
N ARG A 199 -15.54 14.47 -17.69
CA ARG A 199 -15.31 13.32 -16.81
C ARG A 199 -13.98 13.37 -16.08
N VAL A 200 -13.08 14.30 -16.40
CA VAL A 200 -11.80 14.45 -15.67
C VAL A 200 -12.07 15.15 -14.33
N GLN A 201 -11.84 14.41 -13.23
CA GLN A 201 -12.10 14.82 -11.85
C GLN A 201 -10.82 15.30 -11.14
N GLN A 202 -9.69 14.68 -11.47
CA GLN A 202 -8.41 14.89 -10.81
C GLN A 202 -7.26 14.74 -11.81
N MET A 203 -6.14 15.38 -11.52
CA MET A 203 -4.87 15.23 -12.22
C MET A 203 -3.73 14.99 -11.24
N HIS A 204 -2.84 14.08 -11.58
CA HIS A 204 -1.56 13.88 -10.90
C HIS A 204 -0.40 14.48 -11.68
N LEU A 205 0.60 14.89 -10.92
CA LEU A 205 1.87 15.39 -11.39
C LEU A 205 2.97 14.74 -10.55
N ALA A 206 3.88 14.06 -11.23
CA ALA A 206 5.02 13.40 -10.61
C ALA A 206 6.26 13.56 -11.51
N GLY A 207 7.41 13.17 -10.98
CA GLY A 207 8.61 12.91 -11.78
C GLY A 207 8.87 11.42 -11.93
N HIS A 208 9.85 11.09 -12.77
CA HIS A 208 10.17 9.74 -13.20
C HIS A 208 11.68 9.55 -13.34
N SER A 209 12.09 8.29 -13.45
CA SER A 209 13.49 7.91 -13.71
C SER A 209 13.77 7.81 -15.21
N ASP A 210 14.76 8.55 -15.69
CA ASP A 210 15.26 8.45 -17.06
C ASP A 210 16.37 7.40 -17.15
N CYS A 211 16.09 6.29 -17.85
CA CYS A 211 17.04 5.20 -18.07
C CYS A 211 17.79 5.34 -19.42
N GLY A 212 17.73 6.52 -20.04
CA GLY A 212 18.36 6.85 -21.32
C GLY A 212 17.53 6.42 -22.52
N SER A 213 17.29 5.11 -22.69
CA SER A 213 16.51 4.59 -23.83
C SER A 213 15.01 4.45 -23.56
N TYR A 214 14.62 4.51 -22.29
CA TYR A 214 13.24 4.46 -21.82
C TYR A 214 13.14 5.22 -20.49
N ILE A 215 11.92 5.54 -20.10
CA ILE A 215 11.61 6.19 -18.82
C ILE A 215 10.79 5.21 -17.99
N VAL A 216 11.08 5.14 -16.68
CA VAL A 216 10.31 4.37 -15.71
C VAL A 216 9.57 5.31 -14.78
N ASP A 217 8.30 5.03 -14.63
CA ASP A 217 7.39 5.72 -13.75
C ASP A 217 7.65 5.36 -12.28
N THR A 218 8.49 6.15 -11.62
CA THR A 218 8.98 5.87 -10.26
C THR A 218 8.41 6.81 -9.20
N HIS A 219 7.80 7.94 -9.59
CA HIS A 219 7.19 8.90 -8.68
C HIS A 219 8.08 9.33 -7.51
N ASP A 220 9.39 9.42 -7.75
CA ASP A 220 10.42 9.67 -6.74
C ASP A 220 11.30 10.88 -7.08
N HIS A 221 11.16 11.43 -8.30
CA HIS A 221 11.88 12.60 -8.79
C HIS A 221 11.00 13.86 -8.87
N PRO A 222 11.59 15.07 -8.79
CA PRO A 222 10.90 16.32 -9.09
C PRO A 222 10.20 16.30 -10.45
N VAL A 223 9.04 16.96 -10.54
CA VAL A 223 8.33 17.09 -11.81
C VAL A 223 9.20 17.85 -12.82
N VAL A 224 9.43 17.24 -13.98
CA VAL A 224 10.29 17.78 -15.04
C VAL A 224 9.55 18.76 -15.96
N GLN A 225 10.29 19.66 -16.62
CA GLN A 225 9.70 20.70 -17.48
C GLN A 225 8.74 20.17 -18.55
N PRO A 226 9.02 19.06 -19.28
CA PRO A 226 8.07 18.53 -20.25
C PRO A 226 6.72 18.11 -19.64
N VAL A 227 6.70 17.64 -18.39
CA VAL A 227 5.47 17.30 -17.67
C VAL A 227 4.73 18.58 -17.25
N TRP A 228 5.45 19.63 -16.82
CA TRP A 228 4.85 20.95 -16.56
C TRP A 228 4.22 21.59 -17.80
N ASP A 229 4.89 21.48 -18.95
CA ASP A 229 4.39 21.97 -20.23
C ASP A 229 3.11 21.21 -20.63
N LEU A 230 3.11 19.88 -20.47
CA LEU A 230 1.94 19.05 -20.72
C LEU A 230 0.79 19.35 -19.75
N TYR A 231 1.09 19.64 -18.49
CA TYR A 231 0.12 20.07 -17.49
C TYR A 231 -0.56 21.39 -17.88
N ALA A 232 0.19 22.36 -18.41
CA ALA A 232 -0.39 23.60 -18.91
C ALA A 232 -1.42 23.35 -20.03
N GLU A 233 -1.13 22.41 -20.94
CA GLU A 233 -2.08 21.99 -21.99
C GLU A 233 -3.30 21.25 -21.40
N ALA A 234 -3.10 20.40 -20.39
CA ALA A 234 -4.19 19.75 -19.67
C ALA A 234 -5.10 20.78 -18.97
N CYS A 235 -4.55 21.82 -18.33
CA CYS A 235 -5.33 22.92 -17.75
C CYS A 235 -6.15 23.67 -18.81
N LYS A 236 -5.57 23.93 -19.98
CA LYS A 236 -6.30 24.55 -21.11
C LYS A 236 -7.44 23.64 -21.58
N ARG A 237 -7.23 22.32 -21.63
CA ARG A 237 -8.22 21.36 -22.12
C ARG A 237 -9.36 21.11 -21.13
N PHE A 238 -9.06 20.89 -19.86
CA PHE A 238 -10.00 20.39 -18.85
C PHE A 238 -10.57 21.49 -17.94
N GLY A 239 -9.90 22.64 -17.86
CA GLY A 239 -10.26 23.74 -16.97
C GLY A 239 -9.93 23.42 -15.50
N PRO A 240 -10.70 24.00 -14.54
CA PRO A 240 -10.42 23.83 -13.12
C PRO A 240 -10.76 22.40 -12.66
N VAL A 241 -9.71 21.61 -12.46
CA VAL A 241 -9.72 20.21 -12.04
C VAL A 241 -8.77 20.06 -10.84
N ALA A 242 -9.09 19.16 -9.91
CA ALA A 242 -8.26 18.92 -8.73
C ALA A 242 -6.85 18.50 -9.17
N THR A 243 -5.80 19.14 -8.68
CA THR A 243 -4.42 18.78 -9.04
C THR A 243 -3.62 18.44 -7.79
N MET A 244 -2.79 17.42 -7.83
CA MET A 244 -1.81 17.18 -6.78
C MET A 244 -0.41 16.89 -7.31
N ILE A 245 0.57 17.09 -6.44
CA ILE A 245 1.90 16.51 -6.61
C ILE A 245 1.95 15.15 -5.92
N GLU A 246 2.27 14.12 -6.70
CA GLU A 246 2.45 12.76 -6.23
C GLU A 246 3.95 12.47 -6.03
N ARG A 247 4.26 11.87 -4.87
CA ARG A 247 5.61 11.47 -4.48
C ARG A 247 5.50 10.21 -3.62
N ASP A 248 5.95 9.09 -4.16
CA ASP A 248 5.78 7.76 -3.56
C ASP A 248 7.06 7.21 -2.94
N ASP A 249 8.20 7.61 -3.48
CA ASP A 249 9.52 7.25 -2.95
C ASP A 249 10.45 8.48 -2.93
N ASN A 250 11.61 8.36 -2.28
CA ASN A 250 12.56 9.44 -2.04
C ASN A 250 11.88 10.71 -1.50
N ILE A 251 10.94 10.51 -0.55
CA ILE A 251 10.04 11.55 -0.03
C ILE A 251 10.86 12.74 0.54
N PRO A 252 10.81 13.94 -0.08
CA PRO A 252 11.56 15.09 0.41
C PRO A 252 10.83 15.74 1.60
N PRO A 253 11.47 16.70 2.29
CA PRO A 253 10.78 17.52 3.29
C PRO A 253 9.50 18.14 2.73
N LEU A 254 8.46 18.24 3.55
CA LEU A 254 7.13 18.71 3.12
C LEU A 254 7.17 20.06 2.39
N GLN A 255 8.03 20.98 2.83
CA GLN A 255 8.16 22.31 2.23
C GLN A 255 8.62 22.28 0.76
N THR A 256 9.39 21.26 0.36
CA THR A 256 9.78 21.04 -1.04
C THR A 256 8.55 20.72 -1.88
N LEU A 257 7.69 19.80 -1.42
CA LEU A 257 6.45 19.45 -2.12
C LEU A 257 5.45 20.61 -2.17
N ILE A 258 5.35 21.41 -1.10
CA ILE A 258 4.55 22.64 -1.10
C ILE A 258 5.06 23.62 -2.17
N THR A 259 6.38 23.71 -2.34
CA THR A 259 6.99 24.60 -3.35
C THR A 259 6.67 24.10 -4.77
N GLU A 260 6.79 22.80 -5.03
CA GLU A 260 6.36 22.20 -6.31
C GLU A 260 4.86 22.41 -6.56
N LEU A 261 4.01 22.29 -5.52
CA LEU A 261 2.57 22.53 -5.63
C LEU A 261 2.25 23.99 -6.00
N GLN A 262 3.05 24.95 -5.53
CA GLN A 262 2.90 26.35 -5.93
C GLN A 262 3.25 26.58 -7.41
N VAL A 263 4.15 25.78 -8.00
CA VAL A 263 4.41 25.81 -9.44
C VAL A 263 3.15 25.39 -10.20
N ALA A 264 2.51 24.28 -9.81
CA ALA A 264 1.24 23.84 -10.40
C ALA A 264 0.17 24.94 -10.33
N ARG A 265 0.03 25.58 -9.17
CA ARG A 265 -0.89 26.71 -8.97
C ARG A 265 -0.59 27.88 -9.90
N SER A 266 0.67 28.26 -10.03
CA SER A 266 1.10 29.39 -10.87
C SER A 266 0.84 29.17 -12.36
N ILE A 267 0.84 27.91 -12.81
CA ILE A 267 0.53 27.53 -14.19
C ILE A 267 -0.99 27.57 -14.42
N ALA A 268 -1.76 26.97 -13.53
CA ALA A 268 -3.17 26.71 -13.76
C ALA A 268 -4.07 27.93 -13.54
N GLU A 269 -3.84 28.74 -12.49
CA GLU A 269 -4.71 29.87 -12.14
C GLU A 269 -4.88 30.91 -13.25
N PRO A 270 -3.81 31.37 -13.94
CA PRO A 270 -3.96 32.29 -15.07
C PRO A 270 -4.80 31.70 -16.20
N ILE A 271 -4.57 30.42 -16.53
CA ILE A 271 -5.29 29.69 -17.59
C ILE A 271 -6.78 29.57 -17.23
N TRP A 272 -7.09 29.22 -15.98
CA TRP A 272 -8.48 29.09 -15.53
C TRP A 272 -9.21 30.44 -15.53
N THR A 273 -8.53 31.51 -15.12
CA THR A 273 -9.07 32.87 -15.14
C THR A 273 -9.39 33.34 -16.56
N GLU A 274 -8.45 33.13 -17.50
CA GLU A 274 -8.65 33.46 -18.91
C GLU A 274 -9.83 32.69 -19.52
N ARG A 275 -9.94 31.39 -19.23
CA ARG A 275 -11.07 30.56 -19.68
C ARG A 275 -12.41 31.02 -19.10
N ALA A 276 -12.43 31.38 -17.82
CA ALA A 276 -13.64 31.90 -17.18
C ALA A 276 -14.09 33.21 -17.83
N ALA A 277 -13.16 34.11 -18.15
CA ALA A 277 -13.44 35.34 -18.88
C ALA A 277 -13.94 35.08 -20.31
N ALA A 278 -13.32 34.14 -21.04
CA ALA A 278 -13.73 33.76 -22.39
C ALA A 278 -15.15 33.15 -22.44
N ASN A 279 -15.50 32.32 -21.46
CA ASN A 279 -16.83 31.70 -21.35
C ASN A 279 -17.92 32.68 -20.89
N ALA A 280 -17.56 33.83 -20.31
CA ALA A 280 -18.51 34.87 -19.89
C ALA A 280 -18.87 35.87 -21.02
N ALA A 281 -18.14 35.85 -22.14
CA ALA A 281 -18.46 36.65 -23.33
C ALA A 281 -19.68 36.08 -24.08
N PRO A 282 -20.55 36.92 -24.69
CA PRO A 282 -21.69 36.44 -25.45
C PRO A 282 -21.25 35.52 -26.59
N PRO A 283 -21.94 34.39 -26.83
CA PRO A 283 -21.45 33.37 -27.73
C PRO A 283 -21.37 33.90 -29.17
N ALA A 284 -20.17 33.90 -29.75
CA ALA A 284 -20.03 33.92 -31.19
C ALA A 284 -20.56 32.59 -31.74
N ALA A 285 -21.45 32.64 -32.74
CA ALA A 285 -22.05 31.47 -33.35
C ALA A 285 -20.98 30.54 -33.94
N TYR A 286 -20.58 29.53 -33.19
CA TYR A 286 -19.75 28.43 -33.66
C TYR A 286 -20.55 27.14 -33.56
N ALA A 287 -20.75 26.51 -34.71
CA ALA A 287 -21.36 25.21 -34.82
C ALA A 287 -20.49 24.18 -34.10
N HIS A 288 -21.07 23.49 -33.12
CA HIS A 288 -20.50 22.28 -32.56
C HIS A 288 -20.54 21.18 -33.61
N ASP A 289 -19.39 20.89 -34.24
CA ASP A 289 -19.16 19.59 -34.87
C ASP A 289 -18.83 18.59 -33.75
N THR A 290 -19.86 17.96 -33.19
CA THR A 290 -19.73 16.82 -32.26
C THR A 290 -19.52 15.49 -32.98
N SER A 291 -18.97 15.49 -34.19
CA SER A 291 -18.86 14.28 -35.01
C SER A 291 -17.53 14.17 -35.74
N ARG A 292 -16.41 14.20 -35.01
CA ARG A 292 -15.13 13.73 -35.55
C ARG A 292 -14.44 12.73 -34.62
N GLY A 293 -14.82 11.46 -34.81
CA GLY A 293 -13.89 10.33 -34.77
C GLY A 293 -13.62 9.65 -33.42
N THR A 294 -14.62 9.09 -32.75
CA THR A 294 -14.44 8.26 -31.53
C THR A 294 -15.29 6.99 -31.52
N ALA A 295 -15.59 6.42 -32.69
CA ALA A 295 -16.25 5.12 -32.71
C ALA A 295 -15.21 4.05 -32.31
N TRP A 296 -15.39 3.45 -31.14
CA TRP A 296 -14.78 2.16 -30.81
C TRP A 296 -15.17 1.17 -31.90
N THR A 297 -14.24 0.80 -32.78
CA THR A 297 -14.51 -0.14 -33.90
C THR A 297 -14.28 -1.58 -33.47
N HIS A 298 -15.28 -2.42 -33.69
CA HIS A 298 -15.34 -3.78 -33.15
C HIS A 298 -14.31 -4.77 -33.72
N THR A 299 -13.56 -5.39 -32.80
CA THR A 299 -12.80 -6.65 -32.79
C THR A 299 -11.67 -6.93 -33.79
N ALA A 300 -10.52 -7.33 -33.24
CA ALA A 300 -9.55 -8.26 -33.84
C ALA A 300 -10.01 -9.72 -33.58
N PRO A 301 -10.41 -10.52 -34.59
CA PRO A 301 -11.11 -11.80 -34.41
C PRO A 301 -10.37 -12.95 -33.69
N HIS A 302 -9.17 -12.75 -33.16
CA HIS A 302 -8.31 -13.83 -32.62
C HIS A 302 -7.49 -13.45 -31.39
N ALA A 303 -7.91 -12.44 -30.62
CA ALA A 303 -7.20 -12.07 -29.38
C ALA A 303 -7.31 -13.20 -28.33
N PRO A 304 -6.22 -13.53 -27.61
CA PRO A 304 -6.28 -14.41 -26.44
C PRO A 304 -7.26 -13.90 -25.38
N ALA A 305 -7.86 -14.81 -24.63
CA ALA A 305 -8.77 -14.42 -23.56
C ALA A 305 -8.02 -13.66 -22.45
N LEU A 306 -8.66 -12.68 -21.81
CA LEU A 306 -8.05 -11.87 -20.74
C LEU A 306 -7.36 -12.71 -19.64
N PRO A 307 -7.96 -13.80 -19.09
CA PRO A 307 -7.27 -14.65 -18.12
C PRO A 307 -5.96 -15.27 -18.66
N GLN A 308 -5.90 -15.60 -19.96
CA GLN A 308 -4.70 -16.16 -20.58
C GLN A 308 -3.60 -15.12 -20.73
N VAL A 309 -3.96 -13.87 -21.09
CA VAL A 309 -3.02 -12.74 -21.16
C VAL A 309 -2.41 -12.49 -19.78
N GLN A 310 -3.25 -12.36 -18.76
CA GLN A 310 -2.80 -12.08 -17.39
C GLN A 310 -1.97 -13.22 -16.82
N ARG A 311 -2.37 -14.49 -17.03
CA ARG A 311 -1.60 -15.65 -16.56
C ARG A 311 -0.23 -15.73 -17.23
N ARG A 312 -0.12 -15.54 -18.54
CA ARG A 312 1.19 -15.56 -19.24
C ARG A 312 2.11 -14.45 -18.77
N LEU A 313 1.59 -13.25 -18.53
CA LEU A 313 2.42 -12.16 -18.01
C LEU A 313 2.85 -12.43 -16.57
N ALA A 314 1.94 -12.93 -15.72
CA ALA A 314 2.26 -13.31 -14.34
C ALA A 314 3.27 -14.46 -14.26
N ASP A 315 3.12 -15.48 -15.10
CA ASP A 315 4.09 -16.58 -15.22
C ASP A 315 5.47 -16.03 -15.56
N TYR A 316 5.57 -15.14 -16.55
CA TYR A 316 6.84 -14.49 -16.91
C TYR A 316 7.42 -13.67 -15.74
N ILE A 317 6.61 -12.89 -15.03
CA ILE A 317 7.07 -12.07 -13.90
C ILE A 317 7.60 -12.95 -12.76
N LEU A 318 6.89 -14.04 -12.46
CA LEU A 318 7.25 -14.98 -11.38
C LEU A 318 8.36 -15.96 -11.79
N ASP A 319 8.56 -16.19 -13.07
CA ASP A 319 9.58 -17.13 -13.55
C ASP A 319 10.98 -16.72 -13.08
N ARG A 320 11.85 -17.69 -12.85
CA ARG A 320 13.28 -17.48 -12.63
C ARG A 320 14.00 -17.87 -13.91
N PRO A 321 13.93 -17.07 -15.00
CA PRO A 321 14.59 -17.48 -16.22
C PRO A 321 16.09 -17.60 -15.93
N SER A 322 16.62 -18.80 -16.12
CA SER A 322 18.07 -19.05 -16.01
C SER A 322 18.80 -18.59 -17.28
N THR A 323 18.05 -18.35 -18.37
CA THR A 323 18.49 -17.82 -19.68
C THR A 323 17.36 -17.12 -20.44
N ASP A 324 17.71 -16.26 -21.41
CA ASP A 324 16.76 -15.57 -22.31
C ASP A 324 15.93 -16.53 -23.18
N GLU A 325 16.42 -17.75 -23.44
CA GLU A 325 15.72 -18.78 -24.23
C GLU A 325 14.53 -19.41 -23.47
N GLU A 326 14.60 -19.49 -22.13
CA GLU A 326 13.49 -20.00 -21.30
C GLU A 326 12.36 -18.97 -21.17
N ALA A 327 12.70 -17.68 -21.05
CA ALA A 327 11.74 -16.58 -21.06
C ALA A 327 10.88 -16.56 -22.34
N ALA A 328 11.48 -16.86 -23.50
CA ALA A 328 10.79 -16.99 -24.78
C ALA A 328 9.77 -18.15 -24.81
N SER A 329 9.94 -19.18 -23.97
CA SER A 329 9.07 -20.36 -23.90
C SER A 329 7.72 -20.10 -23.23
N THR A 330 7.60 -19.05 -22.40
CA THR A 330 6.33 -18.64 -21.73
C THR A 330 5.27 -18.16 -22.73
N GLY A 331 5.66 -17.86 -23.98
CA GLY A 331 4.78 -17.34 -25.01
C GLY A 331 4.28 -15.92 -24.75
N VAL A 332 4.80 -15.23 -23.73
CA VAL A 332 4.42 -13.83 -23.40
C VAL A 332 4.89 -12.86 -24.49
N ALA A 333 6.06 -13.11 -25.11
CA ALA A 333 6.58 -12.29 -26.20
C ALA A 333 5.60 -12.21 -27.38
N SER A 334 4.87 -13.31 -27.66
CA SER A 334 3.84 -13.32 -28.72
C SER A 334 2.63 -12.44 -28.43
N LEU A 335 2.47 -11.94 -27.20
CA LEU A 335 1.41 -11.00 -26.84
C LEU A 335 1.80 -9.56 -27.11
N VAL A 336 3.10 -9.26 -27.16
CA VAL A 336 3.64 -7.90 -27.23
C VAL A 336 3.98 -7.56 -28.68
N ARG A 337 3.59 -6.36 -29.10
CA ARG A 337 3.90 -5.83 -30.42
C ARG A 337 5.35 -5.35 -30.44
N GLU A 338 6.11 -5.88 -31.39
CA GLU A 338 7.43 -5.35 -31.75
C GLU A 338 7.35 -3.89 -32.23
N ARG A 339 8.19 -3.01 -31.67
CA ARG A 339 8.36 -1.62 -32.10
C ARG A 339 9.83 -1.31 -32.32
N GLN A 340 10.13 -0.35 -33.20
CA GLN A 340 11.50 0.13 -33.35
C GLN A 340 11.95 0.85 -32.07
N GLY A 341 13.14 0.53 -31.57
CA GLY A 341 13.70 1.06 -30.33
C GLY A 341 13.98 -0.06 -29.33
N VAL A 342 13.35 0.01 -28.15
CA VAL A 342 13.49 -0.94 -27.05
C VAL A 342 12.78 -2.26 -27.39
N ASP A 343 13.52 -3.37 -27.35
CA ASP A 343 13.02 -4.73 -27.63
C ASP A 343 11.92 -5.16 -26.65
N SER A 344 10.99 -6.00 -27.11
CA SER A 344 9.88 -6.53 -26.31
C SER A 344 10.36 -7.25 -25.05
N ALA A 345 11.48 -7.97 -25.11
CA ALA A 345 12.09 -8.63 -23.96
C ALA A 345 12.56 -7.62 -22.91
N GLN A 346 13.18 -6.51 -23.32
CA GLN A 346 13.61 -5.46 -22.41
C GLN A 346 12.41 -4.77 -21.74
N ARG A 347 11.33 -4.51 -22.48
CA ARG A 347 10.08 -3.92 -21.96
C ARG A 347 9.38 -4.81 -20.93
N LEU A 348 9.30 -6.11 -21.21
CA LEU A 348 8.79 -7.10 -20.27
C LEU A 348 9.69 -7.21 -19.04
N GLY A 349 11.01 -7.12 -19.24
CA GLY A 349 12.01 -7.12 -18.18
C GLY A 349 11.81 -6.01 -17.14
N ILE A 350 11.23 -4.87 -17.51
CA ILE A 350 10.89 -3.79 -16.56
C ILE A 350 9.93 -4.31 -15.49
N TYR A 351 8.82 -4.94 -15.87
CA TYR A 351 7.85 -5.51 -14.90
C TYR A 351 8.44 -6.67 -14.10
N HIS A 352 9.21 -7.55 -14.75
CA HIS A 352 9.87 -8.68 -14.08
C HIS A 352 10.84 -8.20 -12.98
N ASN A 353 11.62 -7.16 -13.25
CA ASN A 353 12.59 -6.63 -12.30
C ASN A 353 11.92 -5.76 -11.23
N ALA A 354 10.94 -4.92 -11.61
CA ALA A 354 10.20 -4.07 -10.69
C ALA A 354 9.50 -4.89 -9.59
N TYR A 355 8.88 -6.02 -9.94
CA TYR A 355 8.29 -6.96 -8.97
C TYR A 355 9.27 -7.36 -7.86
N ARG A 356 10.50 -7.74 -8.26
CA ARG A 356 11.53 -8.23 -7.32
C ARG A 356 12.05 -7.12 -6.42
N VAL A 357 12.41 -5.98 -7.02
CA VAL A 357 12.94 -4.82 -6.29
C VAL A 357 11.91 -4.34 -5.26
N ARG A 358 10.67 -4.12 -5.70
CA ARG A 358 9.58 -3.65 -4.82
C ARG A 358 9.35 -4.58 -3.63
N LEU A 359 9.28 -5.89 -3.87
CA LEU A 359 9.07 -6.84 -2.77
C LEU A 359 10.30 -6.99 -1.87
N ALA A 360 11.50 -6.86 -2.42
CA ALA A 360 12.72 -6.84 -1.61
C ALA A 360 12.75 -5.62 -0.69
N ASP A 361 12.37 -4.44 -1.18
CA ASP A 361 12.31 -3.19 -0.39
C ASP A 361 11.24 -3.28 0.71
N VAL A 362 10.07 -3.84 0.41
CA VAL A 362 9.00 -4.09 1.39
C VAL A 362 9.47 -5.02 2.51
N LEU A 363 10.22 -6.06 2.16
CA LEU A 363 10.81 -6.95 3.15
C LEU A 363 11.93 -6.26 3.92
N ALA A 364 12.75 -5.42 3.28
CA ALA A 364 13.80 -4.68 3.97
C ALA A 364 13.23 -3.70 5.01
N ASP A 365 12.12 -3.02 4.69
CA ASP A 365 11.39 -2.18 5.66
C ASP A 365 10.81 -3.01 6.82
N SER A 366 10.14 -4.12 6.49
CA SER A 366 9.49 -4.98 7.49
C SER A 366 10.48 -5.71 8.40
N PHE A 367 11.69 -5.97 7.91
CA PHE A 367 12.77 -6.70 8.57
C PHE A 367 14.03 -5.85 8.72
N ALA A 368 13.85 -4.56 9.07
CA ALA A 368 14.92 -3.57 9.06
C ALA A 368 16.14 -3.97 9.90
N LYS A 369 15.96 -4.53 11.11
CA LYS A 369 17.11 -4.93 11.94
C LYS A 369 17.76 -6.20 11.42
N THR A 370 16.99 -7.13 10.87
CA THR A 370 17.50 -8.31 10.18
C THR A 370 18.33 -7.94 8.95
N CYS A 371 17.86 -6.99 8.16
CA CYS A 371 18.57 -6.44 7.01
C CYS A 371 19.91 -5.79 7.43
N LEU A 372 19.89 -4.95 8.48
CA LEU A 372 21.11 -4.37 9.06
C LEU A 372 22.11 -5.45 9.54
N TYR A 373 21.63 -6.51 10.18
CA TYR A 373 22.47 -7.58 10.71
C TYR A 373 23.10 -8.43 9.60
N MET A 374 22.36 -8.74 8.54
CA MET A 374 22.84 -9.52 7.39
C MET A 374 23.72 -8.70 6.43
N GLY A 375 23.53 -7.38 6.40
CA GLY A 375 24.00 -6.51 5.34
C GLY A 375 22.97 -6.40 4.20
N SER A 376 22.82 -5.20 3.65
CA SER A 376 21.80 -4.85 2.64
C SER A 376 21.84 -5.76 1.42
N ASP A 377 23.04 -6.04 0.89
CA ASP A 377 23.20 -6.77 -0.37
C ASP A 377 22.79 -8.23 -0.20
N THR A 378 23.28 -8.88 0.87
CA THR A 378 22.91 -10.26 1.19
C THR A 378 21.42 -10.39 1.53
N PHE A 379 20.85 -9.43 2.26
CA PHE A 379 19.41 -9.43 2.53
C PHE A 379 18.60 -9.29 1.24
N ALA A 380 18.97 -8.37 0.35
CA ALA A 380 18.27 -8.13 -0.91
C ALA A 380 18.27 -9.36 -1.84
N GLU A 381 19.38 -10.10 -1.90
CA GLU A 381 19.47 -11.38 -2.61
C GLU A 381 18.44 -12.39 -2.09
N HIS A 382 18.37 -12.57 -0.76
CA HIS A 382 17.43 -13.51 -0.13
C HIS A 382 15.99 -13.05 -0.21
N ALA A 383 15.73 -11.75 -0.06
CA ALA A 383 14.41 -11.16 -0.17
C ALA A 383 13.85 -11.33 -1.59
N THR A 384 14.68 -11.11 -2.62
CA THR A 384 14.35 -11.39 -4.02
C THR A 384 14.06 -12.89 -4.23
N ALA A 385 14.89 -13.76 -3.66
CA ALA A 385 14.69 -15.20 -3.76
C ALA A 385 13.40 -15.66 -3.07
N PHE A 386 13.10 -15.10 -1.89
CA PHE A 386 11.86 -15.32 -1.16
C PHE A 386 10.66 -14.84 -1.97
N ALA A 387 10.75 -13.66 -2.60
CA ALA A 387 9.66 -13.05 -3.35
C ALA A 387 9.14 -13.89 -4.51
N VAL A 388 10.04 -14.65 -5.13
CA VAL A 388 9.66 -15.57 -6.20
C VAL A 388 9.10 -16.89 -5.64
N ALA A 389 9.66 -17.41 -4.55
CA ALA A 389 9.21 -18.66 -3.95
C ALA A 389 7.89 -18.52 -3.16
N HIS A 390 7.62 -17.32 -2.64
CA HIS A 390 6.46 -16.97 -1.82
C HIS A 390 5.82 -15.70 -2.37
N PRO A 391 5.14 -15.77 -3.54
CA PRO A 391 4.44 -14.61 -4.07
C PRO A 391 3.39 -14.10 -3.07
N PRO A 392 3.13 -12.78 -3.00
CA PRO A 392 2.10 -12.26 -2.11
C PRO A 392 0.70 -12.77 -2.51
N MET A 393 -0.11 -13.14 -1.53
CA MET A 393 -1.49 -13.65 -1.73
C MET A 393 -2.56 -12.66 -1.29
N ALA A 394 -2.17 -11.54 -0.69
CA ALA A 394 -3.07 -10.56 -0.10
C ALA A 394 -2.92 -9.22 -0.80
N ARG A 395 -4.00 -8.43 -0.90
CA ARG A 395 -3.98 -7.11 -1.56
C ARG A 395 -3.17 -6.05 -0.80
N SER A 396 -2.77 -6.33 0.44
CA SER A 396 -1.88 -5.47 1.23
C SER A 396 -0.56 -6.16 1.50
N LEU A 397 0.53 -5.42 1.33
CA LEU A 397 1.88 -5.86 1.67
C LEU A 397 2.21 -5.74 3.16
N SER A 398 1.33 -5.17 4.00
CA SER A 398 1.59 -5.04 5.44
C SER A 398 1.72 -6.37 6.19
N ARG A 399 1.29 -7.46 5.55
CA ARG A 399 1.39 -8.84 6.02
C ARG A 399 2.27 -9.71 5.13
N TYR A 400 3.04 -9.11 4.23
CA TYR A 400 3.95 -9.84 3.37
C TYR A 400 5.28 -10.11 4.09
N GLY A 401 5.76 -11.36 4.05
CA GLY A 401 6.98 -11.79 4.74
C GLY A 401 6.79 -12.65 5.98
N ALA A 402 5.56 -13.04 6.32
CA ALA A 402 5.28 -13.90 7.49
C ALA A 402 6.14 -15.18 7.55
N ASP A 403 6.46 -15.75 6.39
CA ASP A 403 7.25 -16.97 6.25
C ASP A 403 8.76 -16.71 6.10
N LEU A 404 9.21 -15.45 6.02
CA LEU A 404 10.62 -15.10 5.86
C LEU A 404 11.50 -15.60 7.03
N PRO A 405 11.08 -15.54 8.31
CA PRO A 405 11.87 -16.11 9.40
C PRO A 405 12.13 -17.62 9.22
N ALA A 406 11.13 -18.38 8.80
CA ALA A 406 11.26 -19.82 8.55
C ALA A 406 12.14 -20.09 7.30
N PHE A 407 12.01 -19.26 6.27
CA PHE A 407 12.86 -19.32 5.08
C PHE A 407 14.33 -19.10 5.43
N LEU A 408 14.65 -18.07 6.21
CA LEU A 408 16.02 -17.78 6.67
C LEU A 408 16.56 -18.89 7.59
N ALA A 409 15.72 -19.48 8.45
CA ALA A 409 16.12 -20.62 9.29
C ALA A 409 16.55 -21.84 8.45
N GLY A 410 15.92 -22.06 7.29
CA GLY A 410 16.30 -23.12 6.36
C GLY A 410 17.63 -22.85 5.64
N LEU A 411 17.93 -21.59 5.35
CA LEU A 411 19.19 -21.17 4.69
C LEU A 411 20.38 -21.12 5.67
N TYR A 412 20.12 -20.76 6.92
CA TYR A 412 21.13 -20.53 7.94
C TYR A 412 20.83 -21.34 9.23
N PRO A 413 20.84 -22.68 9.17
CA PRO A 413 20.47 -23.53 10.30
C PRO A 413 21.42 -23.40 11.51
N ASP A 414 22.68 -23.01 11.27
CA ASP A 414 23.70 -22.84 12.30
C ASP A 414 23.75 -21.41 12.89
N ASN A 415 22.88 -20.50 12.43
CA ASN A 415 22.75 -19.12 12.91
C ASN A 415 21.35 -18.87 13.49
N PRO A 416 21.02 -19.45 14.66
CA PRO A 416 19.69 -19.33 15.23
C PRO A 416 19.30 -17.87 15.56
N GLU A 417 20.29 -17.01 15.84
CA GLU A 417 20.06 -15.60 16.11
C GLU A 417 19.42 -14.87 14.93
N LEU A 418 19.70 -15.32 13.70
CA LEU A 418 19.22 -14.66 12.50
C LEU A 418 17.70 -14.81 12.34
N HIS A 419 17.18 -16.03 12.49
CA HIS A 419 15.74 -16.26 12.38
C HIS A 419 14.99 -15.75 13.62
N GLU A 420 15.60 -15.79 14.81
CA GLU A 420 15.01 -15.17 16.00
C GLU A 420 14.91 -13.64 15.83
N LEU A 421 15.91 -13.01 15.20
CA LEU A 421 15.89 -11.58 14.88
C LEU A 421 14.81 -11.24 13.86
N ALA A 422 14.72 -12.02 12.77
CA ALA A 422 13.65 -11.88 11.78
C ALA A 422 12.26 -12.07 12.42
N GLN A 423 12.12 -13.03 13.33
CA GLN A 423 10.88 -13.26 14.05
C GLN A 423 10.51 -12.06 14.95
N LEU A 424 11.49 -11.42 15.59
CA LEU A 424 11.26 -10.24 16.41
C LEU A 424 10.84 -9.03 15.58
N ASP A 425 11.51 -8.74 14.44
CA ASP A 425 11.09 -7.68 13.52
C ASP A 425 9.65 -7.90 13.07
N TRP A 426 9.31 -9.13 12.66
CA TRP A 426 7.96 -9.51 12.26
C TRP A 426 6.92 -9.32 13.36
N ASP A 427 7.23 -9.74 14.60
CA ASP A 427 6.32 -9.58 15.72
C ASP A 427 6.09 -8.10 16.04
N LEU A 428 7.13 -7.26 16.03
CA LEU A 428 7.00 -5.83 16.25
C LEU A 428 6.15 -5.17 15.14
N ARG A 429 6.42 -5.51 13.87
CA ARG A 429 5.70 -4.98 12.70
C ARG A 429 4.21 -5.29 12.74
N THR A 430 3.86 -6.53 13.10
CA THR A 430 2.46 -6.99 13.12
C THR A 430 1.65 -6.46 14.28
N ARG A 431 2.29 -5.95 15.34
CA ARG A 431 1.60 -5.35 16.49
C ARG A 431 1.31 -3.87 16.29
N PHE A 432 2.03 -3.20 15.38
CA PHE A 432 1.86 -1.78 15.11
C PHE A 432 0.44 -1.39 14.63
N ASP A 433 -0.15 -2.22 13.77
CA ASP A 433 -1.45 -2.01 13.10
C ASP A 433 -2.52 -3.04 13.52
N GLY A 434 -2.33 -3.68 14.68
CA GLY A 434 -3.31 -4.59 15.26
C GLY A 434 -4.56 -3.88 15.80
N ALA A 435 -5.62 -4.65 16.05
CA ALA A 435 -6.90 -4.15 16.53
C ALA A 435 -6.80 -3.31 17.82
N ASP A 436 -7.56 -2.21 17.89
CA ASP A 436 -7.62 -1.32 19.04
C ASP A 436 -8.50 -1.87 20.16
N VAL A 437 -7.87 -2.67 21.03
CA VAL A 437 -8.46 -3.14 22.27
C VAL A 437 -7.97 -2.27 23.44
N PRO A 438 -8.87 -1.70 24.26
CA PRO A 438 -8.44 -0.93 25.43
C PRO A 438 -7.68 -1.81 26.42
N ALA A 439 -6.54 -1.31 26.90
CA ALA A 439 -5.83 -1.92 28.02
C ALA A 439 -6.55 -1.64 29.35
N LEU A 440 -6.44 -2.54 30.31
CA LEU A 440 -6.89 -2.32 31.69
C LEU A 440 -5.87 -1.39 32.37
N ASP A 441 -6.27 -0.16 32.65
CA ASP A 441 -5.41 0.80 33.33
C ASP A 441 -5.39 0.58 34.87
N PRO A 442 -4.32 1.05 35.55
CA PRO A 442 -4.18 0.89 37.00
C PRO A 442 -5.33 1.49 37.82
N ASP A 443 -5.90 2.61 37.40
CA ASP A 443 -6.97 3.29 38.15
C ASP A 443 -8.26 2.45 38.09
N THR A 444 -8.61 1.95 36.91
CA THR A 444 -9.74 1.02 36.71
C THR A 444 -9.52 -0.30 37.45
N ALA A 445 -8.29 -0.84 37.44
CA ALA A 445 -7.95 -2.07 38.14
C ALA A 445 -8.07 -1.92 39.68
N GLN A 446 -7.77 -0.72 40.20
CA GLN A 446 -7.78 -0.40 41.63
C GLN A 446 -9.15 0.03 42.16
N ALA A 447 -10.10 0.38 41.28
CA ALA A 447 -11.47 0.82 41.62
C ALA A 447 -12.37 -0.27 42.27
N ALA A 448 -11.79 -1.33 42.84
CA ALA A 448 -12.51 -2.39 43.52
C ALA A 448 -13.34 -1.85 44.70
N ALA A 449 -14.55 -2.40 44.87
CA ALA A 449 -15.42 -2.08 46.00
C ALA A 449 -14.78 -2.50 47.33
N ASP A 450 -14.91 -1.65 48.35
CA ASP A 450 -14.31 -1.78 49.67
C ASP A 450 -14.25 -3.24 50.19
N GLY A 451 -13.03 -3.78 50.30
CA GLY A 451 -12.75 -5.06 50.94
C GLY A 451 -12.91 -6.32 50.08
N GLN A 452 -13.20 -6.21 48.77
CA GLN A 452 -13.26 -7.35 47.85
C GLN A 452 -12.02 -7.46 46.98
N ALA A 453 -11.66 -8.69 46.57
CA ALA A 453 -10.62 -8.91 45.57
C ALA A 453 -11.02 -8.22 44.24
N PRO A 454 -10.08 -7.61 43.50
CA PRO A 454 -10.39 -6.99 42.22
C PRO A 454 -11.03 -7.97 41.24
N ALA A 455 -12.21 -7.62 40.72
CA ALA A 455 -13.00 -8.51 39.87
C ALA A 455 -12.26 -8.98 38.60
N TRP A 456 -11.28 -8.18 38.13
CA TRP A 456 -10.51 -8.47 36.94
C TRP A 456 -9.60 -9.71 37.07
N LEU A 457 -9.25 -10.12 38.30
CA LEU A 457 -8.50 -11.35 38.54
C LEU A 457 -9.27 -12.60 38.09
N GLY A 458 -10.60 -12.53 38.08
CA GLY A 458 -11.50 -13.58 37.63
C GLY A 458 -11.86 -13.52 36.14
N TRP A 459 -11.41 -12.51 35.39
CA TRP A 459 -11.78 -12.37 33.97
C TRP A 459 -11.11 -13.44 33.10
N PRO A 460 -11.87 -14.15 32.24
CA PRO A 460 -11.31 -15.14 31.33
C PRO A 460 -10.55 -14.45 30.20
N THR A 461 -9.46 -15.01 29.67
CA THR A 461 -8.63 -14.36 28.62
C THR A 461 -8.25 -12.89 28.98
N PRO A 462 -7.51 -12.67 30.08
CA PRO A 462 -7.23 -11.32 30.58
C PRO A 462 -6.16 -10.56 29.78
N LEU A 463 -5.42 -11.25 28.90
CA LEU A 463 -4.32 -10.65 28.13
C LEU A 463 -4.81 -9.81 26.96
N HIS A 464 -4.06 -8.75 26.68
CA HIS A 464 -4.23 -7.93 25.48
C HIS A 464 -3.91 -8.77 24.23
N PRO A 465 -4.76 -8.75 23.19
CA PRO A 465 -4.62 -9.65 22.03
C PRO A 465 -3.36 -9.39 21.19
N SER A 466 -2.69 -8.25 21.37
CA SER A 466 -1.39 -8.00 20.75
C SER A 466 -0.26 -8.85 21.33
N LEU A 467 -0.40 -9.35 22.57
CA LEU A 467 0.69 -10.04 23.26
C LEU A 467 0.97 -11.38 22.60
N VAL A 468 2.23 -11.59 22.22
CA VAL A 468 2.80 -12.89 21.88
C VAL A 468 3.98 -13.17 22.79
N LEU A 469 4.13 -14.45 23.13
CA LEU A 469 5.25 -14.94 23.90
C LEU A 469 6.08 -15.85 22.99
N ARG A 470 7.36 -15.52 22.82
CA ARG A 470 8.32 -16.27 22.03
C ARG A 470 9.32 -16.99 22.91
N SER A 471 9.66 -18.19 22.48
CA SER A 471 10.79 -18.94 22.98
C SER A 471 12.02 -18.56 22.16
N ILE A 472 13.11 -18.23 22.85
CA ILE A 472 14.38 -17.83 22.23
C ILE A 472 15.54 -18.58 22.89
N ARG A 473 16.62 -18.78 22.15
CA ARG A 473 17.87 -19.39 22.62
C ARG A 473 19.06 -18.49 22.41
N THR A 474 18.88 -17.28 21.89
CA THR A 474 19.98 -16.36 21.64
C THR A 474 19.80 -15.03 22.35
N ASN A 475 20.87 -14.24 22.39
CA ASN A 475 20.85 -12.85 22.85
C ASN A 475 20.14 -11.87 21.88
N VAL A 476 19.18 -12.32 21.07
CA VAL A 476 18.45 -11.52 20.06
C VAL A 476 17.92 -10.18 20.59
N ALA A 477 17.40 -10.15 21.82
CA ALA A 477 16.91 -8.91 22.43
C ALA A 477 18.01 -7.86 22.63
N GLN A 478 19.26 -8.27 22.84
CA GLN A 478 20.41 -7.38 22.95
C GLN A 478 20.89 -6.93 21.57
N LEU A 479 20.95 -7.86 20.60
CA LEU A 479 21.30 -7.56 19.21
C LEU A 479 20.36 -6.50 18.63
N TRP A 480 19.05 -6.72 18.76
CA TRP A 480 18.02 -5.81 18.25
C TRP A 480 18.15 -4.42 18.88
N ARG A 481 18.27 -4.33 20.21
CA ARG A 481 18.40 -3.04 20.92
C ARG A 481 19.68 -2.28 20.56
N ALA A 482 20.79 -2.99 20.36
CA ALA A 482 22.04 -2.35 19.97
C ALA A 482 21.92 -1.69 18.59
N MET A 483 21.31 -2.39 17.62
CA MET A 483 21.02 -1.85 16.28
C MET A 483 19.96 -0.75 16.29
N ASP A 484 19.00 -0.80 17.22
CA ASP A 484 18.00 0.26 17.35
C ASP A 484 18.56 1.54 17.97
N ALA A 485 19.48 1.41 18.90
CA ALA A 485 20.16 2.52 19.54
C ALA A 485 21.35 3.07 18.71
N ASP A 486 21.64 2.50 17.55
CA ASP A 486 22.84 2.81 16.74
C ASP A 486 24.15 2.70 17.54
N THR A 487 24.32 1.54 18.20
CA THR A 487 25.47 1.23 19.07
C THR A 487 26.16 -0.07 18.64
N ASP A 488 27.34 -0.34 19.20
CA ASP A 488 28.10 -1.56 18.90
C ASP A 488 27.25 -2.83 19.15
N VAL A 489 26.99 -3.57 18.08
CA VAL A 489 26.24 -4.83 18.14
C VAL A 489 27.11 -5.90 18.80
N PRO A 490 26.68 -6.49 19.93
CA PRO A 490 27.46 -7.52 20.60
C PRO A 490 27.53 -8.80 19.76
N PRO A 491 28.52 -9.70 19.99
CA PRO A 491 28.55 -10.97 19.29
C PRO A 491 27.32 -11.82 19.62
N ALA A 492 26.85 -12.58 18.63
CA ALA A 492 25.79 -13.55 18.81
C ALA A 492 26.19 -14.59 19.87
N GLN A 493 25.29 -14.87 20.79
CA GLN A 493 25.47 -15.86 21.85
C GLN A 493 24.26 -16.76 21.90
N GLN A 494 24.51 -18.07 21.85
CA GLN A 494 23.50 -19.09 22.08
C GLN A 494 23.56 -19.58 23.52
N TRP A 495 22.40 -19.67 24.16
CA TRP A 495 22.24 -20.19 25.51
C TRP A 495 21.89 -21.68 25.48
N ALA A 496 22.35 -22.40 26.50
CA ALA A 496 22.00 -23.82 26.69
C ALA A 496 20.52 -24.01 27.04
N GLU A 497 19.96 -23.05 27.78
CA GLU A 497 18.57 -23.05 28.23
C GLU A 497 17.74 -22.06 27.40
N GLU A 498 16.48 -22.44 27.21
CA GLU A 498 15.48 -21.60 26.55
C GLU A 498 15.12 -20.41 27.43
N ARG A 499 14.97 -19.25 26.81
CA ARG A 499 14.49 -18.02 27.44
C ARG A 499 13.24 -17.52 26.73
N PHE A 500 12.58 -16.53 27.31
CA PHE A 500 11.30 -16.05 26.81
C PHE A 500 11.33 -14.56 26.51
N LEU A 501 10.64 -14.19 25.44
CA LEU A 501 10.48 -12.81 24.98
C LEU A 501 8.99 -12.53 24.77
N ALA A 502 8.44 -11.59 25.54
CA ALA A 502 7.12 -11.07 25.28
C ALA A 502 7.22 -9.92 24.28
N VAL A 503 6.30 -9.89 23.31
CA VAL A 503 6.12 -8.80 22.35
C VAL A 503 4.66 -8.38 22.36
N TRP A 504 4.37 -7.09 22.56
CA TRP A 504 3.02 -6.55 22.61
C TRP A 504 2.99 -5.10 22.13
N ARG A 505 1.82 -4.47 22.20
CA ARG A 505 1.66 -3.04 21.91
C ARG A 505 1.35 -2.29 23.20
N LYS A 506 2.16 -1.27 23.52
CA LYS A 506 1.91 -0.31 24.61
C LYS A 506 1.39 1.00 24.01
N GLY A 507 0.09 1.24 24.16
CA GLY A 507 -0.60 2.33 23.45
C GLY A 507 -0.58 2.11 21.93
N LEU A 508 0.17 2.93 21.20
CA LEU A 508 0.33 2.83 19.74
C LEU A 508 1.73 2.35 19.32
N GLN A 509 2.58 1.96 20.27
CA GLN A 509 3.96 1.56 20.00
C GLN A 509 4.16 0.07 20.30
N PRO A 510 4.77 -0.71 19.39
CA PRO A 510 5.19 -2.07 19.70
C PRO A 510 6.30 -2.04 20.76
N HIS A 511 6.31 -3.05 21.61
CA HIS A 511 7.24 -3.18 22.72
C HIS A 511 7.62 -4.65 22.92
N PHE A 512 8.81 -4.91 23.45
CA PHE A 512 9.21 -6.25 23.82
C PHE A 512 10.10 -6.28 25.06
N GLN A 513 10.00 -7.36 25.82
CA GLN A 513 10.72 -7.56 27.06
C GLN A 513 11.09 -9.03 27.28
N SER A 514 12.31 -9.27 27.75
CA SER A 514 12.74 -10.59 28.19
C SER A 514 12.06 -10.95 29.51
N MET A 515 11.59 -12.19 29.61
CA MET A 515 10.86 -12.68 30.77
C MET A 515 11.57 -13.85 31.44
N ASP A 516 11.38 -13.96 32.75
CA ASP A 516 11.82 -15.14 33.49
C ASP A 516 10.92 -16.35 33.18
N ALA A 517 11.44 -17.56 33.41
CA ALA A 517 10.76 -18.79 33.02
C ALA A 517 9.43 -19.01 33.78
N ASP A 518 9.38 -18.57 35.03
CA ASP A 518 8.20 -18.73 35.88
C ASP A 518 7.10 -17.76 35.41
N GLU A 519 7.46 -16.50 35.12
CA GLU A 519 6.57 -15.48 34.59
C GLU A 519 5.98 -15.91 33.23
N ALA A 520 6.83 -16.42 32.34
CA ALA A 520 6.42 -16.94 31.04
C ALA A 520 5.46 -18.13 31.16
N ALA A 521 5.70 -19.05 32.10
CA ALA A 521 4.82 -20.18 32.36
C ALA A 521 3.45 -19.73 32.92
N PHE A 522 3.42 -18.72 33.79
CA PHE A 522 2.17 -18.13 34.27
C PHE A 522 1.40 -17.47 33.12
N LEU A 523 2.07 -16.69 32.25
CA LEU A 523 1.45 -16.08 31.08
C LEU A 523 0.85 -17.11 30.10
N ARG A 524 1.49 -18.27 29.93
CA ARG A 524 0.94 -19.35 29.10
C ARG A 524 -0.40 -19.88 29.63
N CYS A 525 -0.59 -19.95 30.94
CA CYS A 525 -1.90 -20.28 31.52
C CYS A 525 -2.96 -19.27 31.10
N LEU A 526 -2.64 -17.98 31.12
CA LEU A 526 -3.55 -16.92 30.69
C LEU A 526 -3.80 -16.93 29.18
N GLN A 527 -2.78 -17.23 28.36
CA GLN A 527 -2.92 -17.42 26.91
C GLN A 527 -3.83 -18.61 26.57
N ALA A 528 -3.82 -19.66 27.40
CA ALA A 528 -4.74 -20.80 27.29
C ALA A 528 -6.18 -20.46 27.72
N GLY A 529 -6.47 -19.19 28.06
CA GLY A 529 -7.80 -18.68 28.36
C GLY A 529 -8.15 -18.64 29.85
N GLN A 530 -7.23 -19.04 30.73
CA GLN A 530 -7.46 -18.99 32.17
C GLN A 530 -7.49 -17.54 32.69
N SER A 531 -8.26 -17.31 33.75
CA SER A 531 -8.15 -16.09 34.55
C SER A 531 -6.89 -16.10 35.43
N VAL A 532 -6.57 -14.97 36.06
CA VAL A 532 -5.43 -14.88 37.00
C VAL A 532 -5.66 -15.82 38.19
N ASP A 533 -6.87 -15.86 38.74
CA ASP A 533 -7.23 -16.76 39.85
C ASP A 533 -7.09 -18.24 39.47
N GLN A 534 -7.52 -18.60 38.26
CA GLN A 534 -7.42 -19.96 37.74
C GLN A 534 -5.97 -20.38 37.53
N ALA A 535 -5.14 -19.51 36.95
CA ALA A 535 -3.72 -19.75 36.74
C ALA A 535 -2.97 -19.91 38.07
N ALA A 536 -3.24 -19.01 39.04
CA ALA A 536 -2.66 -19.10 40.38
C ALA A 536 -3.07 -20.40 41.09
N THR A 537 -4.33 -20.82 40.96
CA THR A 537 -4.82 -22.09 41.51
C THR A 537 -4.16 -23.28 40.84
N ALA A 538 -4.02 -23.27 39.51
CA ALA A 538 -3.44 -24.37 38.75
C ALA A 538 -1.95 -24.58 39.05
N LEU A 539 -1.23 -23.50 39.35
CA LEU A 539 0.21 -23.51 39.64
C LEU A 539 0.51 -23.60 41.15
N ALA A 540 -0.50 -23.69 42.01
CA ALA A 540 -0.34 -23.76 43.45
C ALA A 540 0.53 -24.95 43.88
N GLY A 541 1.55 -24.69 44.70
CA GLY A 541 2.49 -25.70 45.18
C GLY A 541 3.59 -26.10 44.19
N THR A 542 3.60 -25.50 42.99
CA THR A 542 4.72 -25.62 42.05
C THR A 542 5.78 -24.55 42.32
N ALA A 543 7.00 -24.74 41.82
CA ALA A 543 8.05 -23.71 41.87
C ALA A 543 7.76 -22.51 40.93
N VAL A 544 6.84 -22.67 39.98
CA VAL A 544 6.47 -21.65 38.98
C VAL A 544 5.60 -20.54 39.58
N LEU A 545 4.74 -20.86 40.56
CA LEU A 545 3.95 -19.84 41.25
C LEU A 545 4.86 -19.14 42.28
N PRO A 546 5.20 -17.86 42.09
CA PRO A 546 6.05 -17.17 43.04
C PRO A 546 5.28 -16.81 44.31
N ASP A 547 5.97 -16.25 45.30
CA ASP A 547 5.29 -15.68 46.46
C ASP A 547 4.32 -14.54 46.06
N PRO A 548 3.32 -14.21 46.91
CA PRO A 548 2.32 -13.20 46.59
C PRO A 548 2.88 -11.81 46.27
N GLN A 549 4.05 -11.45 46.83
CA GLN A 549 4.67 -10.16 46.58
C GLN A 549 5.26 -10.09 45.16
N ARG A 550 5.96 -11.14 44.73
CA ARG A 550 6.49 -11.23 43.36
C ARG A 550 5.37 -11.37 42.33
N LEU A 551 4.31 -12.15 42.61
CA LEU A 551 3.13 -12.22 41.74
C LEU A 551 2.45 -10.84 41.60
N GLY A 552 2.27 -10.11 42.71
CA GLY A 552 1.74 -8.75 42.69
C GLY A 552 2.61 -7.79 41.88
N GLY A 553 3.94 -7.96 41.94
CA GLY A 553 4.90 -7.21 41.11
C GLY A 553 4.72 -7.45 39.61
N TRP A 554 4.57 -8.70 39.19
CA TRP A 554 4.27 -9.04 37.78
C TRP A 554 2.97 -8.40 37.32
N LEU A 555 1.88 -8.57 38.08
CA LEU A 555 0.57 -8.03 37.73
C LEU A 555 0.58 -6.50 37.63
N GLN A 556 1.26 -5.81 38.55
CA GLN A 556 1.39 -4.36 38.50
C GLN A 556 2.17 -3.89 37.27
N ALA A 557 3.26 -4.59 36.90
CA ALA A 557 4.01 -4.28 35.69
C ALA A 557 3.14 -4.46 34.44
N TRP A 558 2.40 -5.57 34.34
CA TRP A 558 1.50 -5.85 33.23
C TRP A 558 0.37 -4.83 33.08
N LEU A 559 -0.18 -4.33 34.20
CA LEU A 559 -1.14 -3.21 34.19
C LEU A 559 -0.50 -1.94 33.64
N ASN A 560 0.66 -1.55 34.16
CA ASN A 560 1.36 -0.32 33.76
C ASN A 560 1.79 -0.33 32.28
N ASP A 561 2.05 -1.52 31.74
CA ASP A 561 2.51 -1.71 30.37
C ASP A 561 1.41 -2.06 29.37
N GLY A 562 0.16 -2.16 29.83
CA GLY A 562 -1.00 -2.44 28.98
C GLY A 562 -1.05 -3.86 28.43
N VAL A 563 -0.45 -4.82 29.15
CA VAL A 563 -0.45 -6.25 28.80
C VAL A 563 -1.80 -6.89 29.10
N LEU A 564 -2.58 -6.32 30.01
CA LEU A 564 -3.94 -6.77 30.35
C LEU A 564 -4.98 -5.95 29.58
N ARG A 565 -6.01 -6.61 29.05
CA ARG A 565 -7.12 -5.93 28.36
C ARG A 565 -8.24 -5.56 29.33
N LEU A 566 -8.88 -4.43 29.07
CA LEU A 566 -10.15 -4.09 29.68
C LEU A 566 -11.25 -4.95 29.05
N GLN A 567 -12.01 -5.68 29.86
CA GLN A 567 -13.22 -6.34 29.39
C GLN A 567 -14.39 -5.38 29.51
N LYS A 568 -15.16 -5.23 28.43
CA LYS A 568 -16.45 -4.55 28.52
C LYS A 568 -17.35 -5.41 29.41
N THR A 569 -17.64 -4.90 30.61
CA THR A 569 -18.59 -5.49 31.56
C THR A 569 -20.02 -5.40 31.07
#